data_AF-A0A143QK83-F1
#
_entry.id   AF-A0A143QK83-F1
#
_cell.length_a   1.000
_cell.length_b   1.000
_cell.length_c   1.000
_cell.angle_alpha   90.00
_cell.angle_beta   90.00
_cell.angle_gamma   90.00
#
_symmetry.space_group_name_H-M   'P 1'
#
loop_
_entity.id
_entity.type
_entity.pdbx_description
1 polymer ?
#
loop_
_entity_poly.entity_id
_entity_poly.type
_entity_poly.pdbx_seq_one_letter_code
_entity_poly.pdbx_strand_id
1 'polypeptide(L)'
;MSATHDAPTIETQRVAPDYIAHWVVKSARTEEMVRWYGTVFGAEIAYQDDEITFLTWDDESHRLAIIAVPKPVKFLFPFAKLRRKAYGIDHIALTFRSLERLLENYVRLKRQGILPVWSINHGPTISLYYEDPDGIRLEFQVENFDPDHTAAFFFTEEFARNPIGVNIDPDYLLSRLRNGATHEELRQREAGTRPGRPVIANKKTITPKTL
;
A
#
# COMPACT_ATOMS: atom_id res chain seq x y z
N MET A 1 21.28 38.22 -27.26
CA MET A 1 21.62 37.58 -25.98
C MET A 1 20.39 37.72 -25.10
N SER A 2 19.57 36.66 -24.99
CA SER A 2 18.34 36.67 -24.20
C SER A 2 18.70 36.20 -22.80
N ALA A 3 18.60 37.09 -21.82
CA ALA A 3 18.82 36.76 -20.41
C ALA A 3 17.57 36.04 -19.87
N THR A 4 17.66 34.73 -19.70
CA THR A 4 16.72 33.98 -18.89
C THR A 4 16.85 34.45 -17.44
N HIS A 5 15.80 35.07 -16.92
CA HIS A 5 15.67 35.31 -15.49
C HIS A 5 15.26 33.99 -14.84
N ASP A 6 16.19 33.33 -14.16
CA ASP A 6 15.84 32.25 -13.24
C ASP A 6 14.99 32.84 -12.12
N ALA A 7 13.79 32.27 -11.92
CA ALA A 7 12.92 32.67 -10.84
C ALA A 7 13.58 32.32 -9.50
N PRO A 8 13.59 33.22 -8.51
CA PRO A 8 14.18 32.94 -7.21
C PRO A 8 13.42 31.81 -6.54
N THR A 9 14.10 30.69 -6.30
CA THR A 9 13.58 29.56 -5.52
C THR A 9 13.56 29.99 -4.05
N ILE A 10 12.44 30.54 -3.60
CA ILE A 10 12.22 30.74 -2.17
C ILE A 10 11.91 29.35 -1.61
N GLU A 11 12.91 28.69 -1.04
CA GLU A 11 12.69 27.58 -0.12
C GLU A 11 11.98 28.14 1.12
N THR A 12 10.67 28.29 1.01
CA THR A 12 9.83 28.50 2.20
C THR A 12 9.99 27.24 3.04
N GLN A 13 10.64 27.35 4.20
CA GLN A 13 10.73 26.27 5.17
C GLN A 13 9.28 25.88 5.53
N ARG A 14 8.78 24.80 4.92
CA ARG A 14 7.39 24.37 5.10
C ARG A 14 7.23 23.93 6.55
N VAL A 15 6.40 24.64 7.31
CA VAL A 15 5.95 24.20 8.62
C VAL A 15 4.83 23.19 8.41
N ALA A 16 5.19 21.91 8.38
CA ALA A 16 4.28 20.78 8.21
C ALA A 16 4.66 19.66 9.19
N PRO A 17 3.76 18.70 9.50
CA PRO A 17 4.13 17.52 10.27
C PRO A 17 5.28 16.75 9.62
N ASP A 18 6.23 16.27 10.42
CA ASP A 18 7.43 15.57 9.90
C ASP A 18 7.09 14.20 9.30
N TYR A 19 6.17 13.45 9.94
CA TYR A 19 5.69 12.15 9.48
C TYR A 19 4.37 11.77 10.15
N ILE A 20 3.73 10.71 9.64
CA ILE A 20 2.54 10.12 10.27
C ILE A 20 2.99 9.26 11.45
N ALA A 21 2.67 9.66 12.68
CA ALA A 21 3.05 8.89 13.88
C ALA A 21 2.26 7.57 13.96
N HIS A 22 0.93 7.64 14.09
CA HIS A 22 0.06 6.47 14.23
C HIS A 22 -1.32 6.68 13.62
N TRP A 23 -2.07 5.58 13.47
CA TRP A 23 -3.51 5.61 13.24
C TRP A 23 -4.26 4.75 14.26
N VAL A 24 -5.54 5.05 14.44
CA VAL A 24 -6.37 4.41 15.47
C VAL A 24 -7.58 3.75 14.83
N VAL A 25 -7.88 2.52 15.26
CA VAL A 25 -9.00 1.73 14.77
C VAL A 25 -9.85 1.22 15.93
N LYS A 26 -11.12 0.93 15.67
CA LYS A 26 -12.02 0.28 16.62
C LYS A 26 -12.32 -1.13 16.14
N SER A 27 -12.12 -2.12 17.01
CA SER A 27 -12.29 -3.53 16.63
C SER A 27 -13.03 -4.34 17.70
N ALA A 28 -13.96 -5.19 17.24
CA ALA A 28 -14.55 -6.25 18.07
C ALA A 28 -13.69 -7.54 18.05
N ARG A 29 -12.55 -7.50 17.35
CA ARG A 29 -11.65 -8.63 17.06
C ARG A 29 -10.21 -8.28 17.39
N THR A 30 -10.00 -7.55 18.49
CA THR A 30 -8.69 -7.04 18.93
C THR A 30 -7.59 -8.08 18.87
N GLU A 31 -7.81 -9.29 19.39
CA GLU A 31 -6.80 -10.36 19.35
C GLU A 31 -6.42 -10.81 17.93
N GLU A 32 -7.40 -10.86 17.02
CA GLU A 32 -7.16 -11.22 15.62
C GLU A 32 -6.38 -10.12 14.90
N MET A 33 -6.73 -8.86 15.17
CA MET A 33 -6.02 -7.68 14.67
C MET A 33 -4.57 -7.67 15.17
N VAL A 34 -4.34 -7.88 16.47
CA VAL A 34 -2.99 -7.94 17.05
C VAL A 34 -2.15 -9.03 16.40
N ARG A 35 -2.67 -10.26 16.26
CA ARG A 35 -1.94 -11.35 15.57
C ARG A 35 -1.66 -11.03 14.11
N TRP A 36 -2.63 -10.43 13.42
CA TRP A 36 -2.49 -10.08 12.01
C TRP A 36 -1.43 -9.00 11.82
N TYR A 37 -1.50 -7.90 12.57
CA TYR A 37 -0.50 -6.82 12.50
C TYR A 37 0.89 -7.28 12.98
N GLY A 38 0.95 -8.15 13.99
CA GLY A 38 2.19 -8.80 14.40
C GLY A 38 2.81 -9.63 13.27
N THR A 39 1.99 -10.34 12.50
CA THR A 39 2.47 -11.09 11.33
C THR A 39 2.83 -10.18 10.17
N VAL A 40 1.99 -9.18 9.87
CA VAL A 40 2.11 -8.37 8.66
C VAL A 40 3.22 -7.35 8.75
N PHE A 41 3.36 -6.67 9.88
CA PHE A 41 4.38 -5.64 10.11
C PHE A 41 5.60 -6.16 10.86
N GLY A 42 5.51 -7.33 11.50
CA GLY A 42 6.45 -7.67 12.57
C GLY A 42 6.18 -6.85 13.82
N ALA A 43 4.93 -6.43 14.03
CA ALA A 43 4.58 -5.54 15.13
C ALA A 43 4.63 -6.26 16.50
N GLU A 44 5.07 -5.52 17.50
CA GLU A 44 5.10 -5.92 18.89
C GLU A 44 4.11 -5.08 19.71
N ILE A 45 3.65 -5.61 20.84
CA ILE A 45 2.75 -4.90 21.76
C ILE A 45 3.59 -3.94 22.60
N ALA A 46 3.38 -2.64 22.43
CA ALA A 46 3.99 -1.61 23.26
C ALA A 46 3.22 -1.42 24.59
N TYR A 47 1.90 -1.57 24.55
CA TYR A 47 1.01 -1.49 25.71
C TYR A 47 -0.31 -2.21 25.41
N GLN A 48 -0.92 -2.83 26.41
CA GLN A 48 -2.23 -3.46 26.28
C GLN A 48 -2.99 -3.49 27.61
N ASP A 49 -4.27 -3.12 27.57
CA ASP A 49 -5.28 -3.38 28.59
C ASP A 49 -6.59 -3.88 27.95
N ASP A 50 -7.66 -3.96 28.74
CA ASP A 50 -8.97 -4.45 28.30
C ASP A 50 -9.69 -3.53 27.29
N GLU A 51 -9.31 -2.24 27.23
CA GLU A 51 -9.93 -1.24 26.38
C GLU A 51 -9.10 -0.90 25.14
N ILE A 52 -7.76 -0.93 25.24
CA ILE A 52 -6.88 -0.47 24.17
C ILE A 52 -5.59 -1.29 24.05
N THR A 53 -5.13 -1.46 22.83
CA THR A 53 -3.84 -2.09 22.51
C THR A 53 -3.01 -1.18 21.60
N PHE A 54 -1.77 -0.91 21.97
CA PHE A 54 -0.80 -0.19 21.15
C PHE A 54 0.22 -1.15 20.55
N LEU A 55 0.41 -1.04 19.24
CA LEU A 55 1.37 -1.83 18.48
C LEU A 55 2.44 -0.92 17.86
N THR A 56 3.68 -1.39 17.86
CA THR A 56 4.81 -0.72 17.19
C THR A 56 5.64 -1.72 16.39
N TRP A 57 6.39 -1.25 15.39
CA TRP A 57 7.34 -2.05 14.59
C TRP A 57 8.61 -1.28 14.23
N ASP A 58 8.79 -0.09 14.80
CA ASP A 58 9.97 0.76 14.64
C ASP A 58 10.16 1.61 15.90
N ASP A 59 10.99 2.66 15.82
CA ASP A 59 11.37 3.49 16.96
C ASP A 59 10.26 4.44 17.44
N GLU A 60 9.12 4.50 16.76
CA GLU A 60 7.96 5.27 17.24
C GLU A 60 7.31 4.56 18.43
N SER A 61 6.83 5.35 19.40
CA SER A 61 6.18 4.89 20.63
C SER A 61 5.05 3.87 20.36
N HIS A 62 4.28 4.12 19.30
CA HIS A 62 3.28 3.22 18.74
C HIS A 62 2.92 3.70 17.34
N ARG A 63 2.63 2.76 16.44
CA ARG A 63 2.17 3.04 15.07
C ARG A 63 0.69 2.74 14.86
N LEU A 64 0.12 1.83 15.64
CA LEU A 64 -1.28 1.47 15.58
C LEU A 64 -1.87 1.37 16.98
N ALA A 65 -3.02 2.02 17.19
CA ALA A 65 -3.86 1.81 18.36
C ALA A 65 -5.16 1.10 17.98
N ILE A 66 -5.51 0.06 18.73
CA ILE A 66 -6.74 -0.72 18.56
C ILE A 66 -7.60 -0.53 19.80
N ILE A 67 -8.71 0.18 19.65
CA ILE A 67 -9.73 0.36 20.70
C ILE A 67 -10.70 -0.82 20.64
N ALA A 68 -10.82 -1.56 21.74
CA ALA A 68 -11.77 -2.65 21.87
C ALA A 68 -13.22 -2.10 21.86
N VAL A 69 -14.09 -2.77 21.10
CA VAL A 69 -15.55 -2.54 21.18
C VAL A 69 -16.26 -3.85 21.55
N PRO A 70 -17.50 -3.78 22.08
CA PRO A 70 -18.20 -4.98 22.53
C PRO A 70 -18.25 -6.08 21.46
N LYS A 71 -17.96 -7.32 21.84
CA LYS A 71 -17.93 -8.49 20.94
C LYS A 71 -19.16 -8.63 20.02
N PRO A 72 -20.40 -8.31 20.44
CA PRO A 72 -21.57 -8.34 19.54
C PRO A 72 -21.47 -7.40 18.33
N VAL A 73 -20.68 -6.33 18.41
CA VAL A 73 -20.48 -5.39 17.28
C VAL A 73 -19.81 -6.08 16.08
N LYS A 74 -19.12 -7.21 16.28
CA LYS A 74 -18.53 -8.00 15.18
C LYS A 74 -19.56 -8.41 14.11
N PHE A 75 -20.83 -8.55 14.46
CA PHE A 75 -21.88 -8.91 13.50
C PHE A 75 -22.19 -7.76 12.53
N LEU A 76 -21.81 -6.53 12.85
CA LEU A 76 -21.91 -5.38 11.94
C LEU A 76 -20.75 -5.33 10.94
N PHE A 77 -19.79 -6.24 11.03
CA PHE A 77 -18.58 -6.23 10.20
C PHE A 77 -18.83 -6.26 8.68
N PRO A 78 -19.79 -7.03 8.13
CA PRO A 78 -20.11 -6.95 6.70
C PRO A 78 -20.46 -5.52 6.24
N PHE A 79 -21.03 -4.70 7.13
CA PHE A 79 -21.32 -3.29 6.86
C PHE A 79 -20.08 -2.39 6.98
N ALA A 80 -19.03 -2.80 7.70
CA ALA A 80 -17.77 -2.05 7.75
C ALA A 80 -17.07 -2.02 6.37
N LYS A 81 -17.07 -3.16 5.65
CA LYS A 81 -16.57 -3.20 4.26
C LYS A 81 -17.40 -2.32 3.32
N LEU A 82 -18.73 -2.29 3.51
CA LEU A 82 -19.61 -1.42 2.73
C LEU A 82 -19.36 0.06 3.05
N ARG A 83 -19.13 0.38 4.33
CA ARG A 83 -18.76 1.72 4.79
C ARG A 83 -17.49 2.20 4.09
N ARG A 84 -16.37 1.46 4.15
CA ARG A 84 -15.12 1.85 3.45
C ARG A 84 -15.36 2.23 1.99
N LYS A 85 -16.15 1.43 1.27
CA LYS A 85 -16.46 1.63 -0.16
C LYS A 85 -17.34 2.86 -0.44
N ALA A 86 -18.11 3.31 0.54
CA ALA A 86 -19.07 4.39 0.36
C ALA A 86 -18.62 5.72 1.03
N TYR A 87 -17.91 5.65 2.15
CA TYR A 87 -17.44 6.80 2.94
C TYR A 87 -16.32 6.41 3.94
N GLY A 88 -15.28 7.25 4.05
CA GLY A 88 -14.17 7.08 5.01
C GLY A 88 -12.79 7.05 4.35
N ILE A 89 -11.80 6.53 5.08
CA ILE A 89 -10.45 6.28 4.56
C ILE A 89 -10.51 5.01 3.70
N ASP A 90 -10.11 5.09 2.44
CA ASP A 90 -10.07 3.91 1.56
C ASP A 90 -8.92 2.97 1.92
N HIS A 91 -7.70 3.48 2.01
CA HIS A 91 -6.53 2.71 2.40
C HIS A 91 -5.44 3.59 3.01
N ILE A 92 -4.45 2.95 3.63
CA ILE A 92 -3.20 3.57 4.11
C ILE A 92 -2.06 3.00 3.27
N ALA A 93 -1.31 3.87 2.60
CA ALA A 93 -0.16 3.49 1.79
C ALA A 93 1.15 3.56 2.57
N LEU A 94 1.97 2.53 2.42
CA LEU A 94 3.20 2.30 3.14
C LEU A 94 4.30 1.92 2.15
N THR A 95 5.34 2.75 2.09
CA THR A 95 6.39 2.63 1.08
C THR A 95 7.53 1.73 1.55
N PHE A 96 7.86 0.75 0.72
CA PHE A 96 9.11 -0.02 0.79
C PHE A 96 10.20 0.71 0.00
N ARG A 97 11.44 0.64 0.48
CA ARG A 97 12.59 1.32 -0.15
C ARG A 97 13.02 0.71 -1.48
N SER A 98 12.58 -0.50 -1.79
CA SER A 98 12.90 -1.17 -3.06
C SER A 98 11.86 -2.23 -3.42
N LEU A 99 11.76 -2.53 -4.71
CA LEU A 99 10.88 -3.58 -5.24
C LEU A 99 11.26 -4.96 -4.68
N GLU A 100 12.56 -5.21 -4.48
CA GLU A 100 13.05 -6.43 -3.86
C GLU A 100 12.45 -6.62 -2.47
N ARG A 101 12.55 -5.60 -1.60
CA ARG A 101 11.99 -5.70 -0.23
C ARG A 101 10.47 -5.86 -0.22
N LEU A 102 9.76 -5.21 -1.15
CA LEU A 102 8.32 -5.39 -1.31
C LEU A 102 7.97 -6.85 -1.68
N LEU A 103 8.70 -7.44 -2.63
CA LEU A 103 8.44 -8.80 -3.10
C LEU A 103 8.93 -9.88 -2.12
N GLU A 104 10.00 -9.64 -1.38
CA GLU A 104 10.42 -10.49 -0.27
C GLU A 104 9.39 -10.48 0.85
N ASN A 105 8.85 -9.31 1.18
CA ASN A 105 7.75 -9.19 2.13
C ASN A 105 6.52 -9.96 1.64
N TYR A 106 6.17 -9.86 0.35
CA TYR A 106 5.11 -10.68 -0.25
C TYR A 106 5.34 -12.18 -0.05
N VAL A 107 6.55 -12.69 -0.28
CA VAL A 107 6.87 -14.12 -0.06
C VAL A 107 6.69 -14.50 1.41
N ARG A 108 7.15 -13.65 2.32
CA ARG A 108 7.03 -13.86 3.77
C ARG A 108 5.55 -13.97 4.19
N LEU A 109 4.70 -13.04 3.74
CA LEU A 109 3.27 -13.03 4.05
C LEU A 109 2.51 -14.19 3.39
N LYS A 110 2.84 -14.49 2.14
CA LYS A 110 2.26 -15.61 1.41
C LYS A 110 2.48 -16.95 2.11
N ARG A 111 3.65 -17.18 2.71
CA ARG A 111 3.93 -18.38 3.52
C ARG A 111 3.02 -18.51 4.75
N GLN A 112 2.49 -17.40 5.25
CA GLN A 112 1.53 -17.34 6.35
C GLN A 112 0.07 -17.36 5.85
N GLY A 113 -0.16 -17.59 4.56
CA GLY A 113 -1.51 -17.58 3.96
C GLY A 113 -2.08 -16.19 3.74
N ILE A 114 -1.31 -15.12 3.96
CA ILE A 114 -1.74 -13.73 3.76
C ILE A 114 -1.36 -13.31 2.34
N LEU A 115 -2.37 -13.15 1.49
CA LEU A 115 -2.22 -12.79 0.08
C LEU A 115 -2.80 -11.39 -0.17
N PRO A 116 -2.23 -10.62 -1.12
CA PRO A 116 -2.83 -9.36 -1.52
C PRO A 116 -4.20 -9.60 -2.16
N VAL A 117 -5.16 -8.73 -1.84
CA VAL A 117 -6.48 -8.70 -2.49
C VAL A 117 -6.40 -8.08 -3.88
N TRP A 118 -5.39 -7.24 -4.12
CA TRP A 118 -5.11 -6.60 -5.40
C TRP A 118 -3.61 -6.35 -5.57
N SER A 119 -3.08 -6.60 -6.76
CA SER A 119 -1.67 -6.35 -7.09
C SER A 119 -1.63 -5.64 -8.43
N ILE A 120 -1.01 -4.46 -8.46
CA ILE A 120 -1.09 -3.54 -9.59
C ILE A 120 0.18 -2.72 -9.74
N ASN A 121 0.55 -2.41 -10.97
CA ASN A 121 1.50 -1.34 -11.30
C ASN A 121 0.70 -0.13 -11.79
N HIS A 122 0.64 0.92 -10.98
CA HIS A 122 -0.05 2.17 -11.28
C HIS A 122 0.65 2.98 -12.36
N GLY A 123 1.93 2.70 -12.66
CA GLY A 123 2.82 3.59 -13.40
C GLY A 123 3.83 4.26 -12.46
N PRO A 124 3.42 5.21 -11.59
CA PRO A 124 4.33 5.82 -10.64
C PRO A 124 4.73 4.86 -9.51
N THR A 125 3.87 3.89 -9.17
CA THR A 125 4.11 2.95 -8.08
C THR A 125 3.76 1.52 -8.46
N ILE A 126 4.44 0.55 -7.86
CA ILE A 126 4.04 -0.87 -7.84
C ILE A 126 3.47 -1.17 -6.46
N SER A 127 2.24 -1.67 -6.41
CA SER A 127 1.43 -1.74 -5.20
C SER A 127 0.81 -3.11 -4.99
N LEU A 128 0.88 -3.59 -3.75
CA LEU A 128 0.24 -4.80 -3.24
C LEU A 128 -0.73 -4.41 -2.12
N TYR A 129 -2.02 -4.54 -2.37
CA TYR A 129 -3.06 -4.22 -1.41
C TYR A 129 -3.42 -5.43 -0.56
N TYR A 130 -3.40 -5.29 0.75
CA TYR A 130 -3.85 -6.29 1.73
C TYR A 130 -5.09 -5.77 2.46
N GLU A 131 -5.90 -6.69 2.98
CA GLU A 131 -7.00 -6.36 3.90
C GLU A 131 -6.73 -7.01 5.24
N ASP A 132 -6.84 -6.22 6.30
CA ASP A 132 -6.80 -6.73 7.67
C ASP A 132 -8.11 -7.48 8.02
N PRO A 133 -8.21 -8.10 9.21
CA PRO A 133 -9.43 -8.77 9.64
C PRO A 133 -10.66 -7.87 9.54
N ASP A 134 -10.53 -6.59 9.93
CA ASP A 134 -11.53 -5.53 9.85
C ASP A 134 -11.70 -4.89 8.46
N GLY A 135 -11.14 -5.50 7.41
CA GLY A 135 -11.29 -5.05 6.03
C GLY A 135 -10.71 -3.67 5.75
N ILE A 136 -9.87 -3.15 6.65
CA ILE A 136 -9.07 -1.96 6.42
C ILE A 136 -8.02 -2.33 5.40
N ARG A 137 -7.90 -1.51 4.37
CA ARG A 137 -7.01 -1.77 3.27
C ARG A 137 -5.66 -1.11 3.52
N LEU A 138 -4.60 -1.87 3.32
CA LEU A 138 -3.23 -1.40 3.38
C LEU A 138 -2.60 -1.56 2.02
N GLU A 139 -1.99 -0.50 1.51
CA GLU A 139 -1.23 -0.51 0.27
C GLU A 139 0.25 -0.61 0.61
N PHE A 140 0.88 -1.71 0.24
CA PHE A 140 2.33 -1.83 0.30
C PHE A 140 2.89 -1.51 -1.07
N GLN A 141 3.61 -0.40 -1.16
CA GLN A 141 4.06 0.12 -2.44
C GLN A 141 5.56 0.34 -2.52
N VAL A 142 6.07 0.49 -3.73
CA VAL A 142 7.38 1.07 -4.03
C VAL A 142 7.22 2.10 -5.14
N GLU A 143 7.95 3.20 -5.04
CA GLU A 143 8.03 4.22 -6.08
C GLU A 143 8.85 3.70 -7.28
N ASN A 144 8.35 3.90 -8.50
CA ASN A 144 9.07 3.60 -9.73
C ASN A 144 9.97 4.74 -10.20
N PHE A 145 9.81 5.93 -9.61
CA PHE A 145 10.52 7.15 -9.98
C PHE A 145 10.89 7.97 -8.75
N ASP A 146 11.84 8.90 -8.91
CA ASP A 146 12.01 9.99 -7.94
C ASP A 146 10.83 10.97 -7.99
N PRO A 147 10.68 11.85 -6.98
CA PRO A 147 9.52 12.75 -6.88
C PRO A 147 9.30 13.65 -8.11
N ASP A 148 10.36 14.14 -8.75
CA ASP A 148 10.25 15.04 -9.90
C ASP A 148 9.74 14.29 -11.13
N HIS A 149 10.26 13.08 -11.35
CA HIS A 149 9.80 12.20 -12.43
C HIS A 149 8.38 11.67 -12.18
N THR A 150 8.01 11.36 -10.94
CA THR A 150 6.62 11.02 -10.58
C THR A 150 5.69 12.19 -10.87
N ALA A 151 6.07 13.42 -10.49
CA ALA A 151 5.29 14.61 -10.78
C ALA A 151 5.11 14.83 -12.29
N ALA A 152 6.18 14.66 -13.07
CA ALA A 152 6.12 14.74 -14.53
C ALA A 152 5.25 13.63 -15.16
N PHE A 153 5.32 12.41 -14.63
CA PHE A 153 4.57 11.26 -15.14
C PHE A 153 3.06 11.50 -15.14
N PHE A 154 2.52 12.20 -14.13
CA PHE A 154 1.10 12.52 -14.04
C PHE A 154 0.56 13.37 -15.20
N PHE A 155 1.42 14.10 -15.91
CA PHE A 155 1.05 14.93 -17.06
C PHE A 155 1.30 14.25 -18.41
N THR A 156 1.68 12.98 -18.40
CA THR A 156 1.92 12.22 -19.63
C THR A 156 0.62 11.67 -20.24
N GLU A 157 0.63 11.52 -21.56
CA GLU A 157 -0.41 10.82 -22.32
C GLU A 157 -0.55 9.35 -21.87
N GLU A 158 0.55 8.73 -21.42
CA GLU A 158 0.55 7.36 -20.88
C GLU A 158 -0.30 7.27 -19.61
N PHE A 159 -0.14 8.21 -18.68
CA PHE A 159 -0.97 8.28 -17.48
C PHE A 159 -2.42 8.58 -17.83
N ALA A 160 -2.68 9.54 -18.73
CA ALA A 160 -4.04 9.89 -19.15
C ALA A 160 -4.83 8.71 -19.75
N ARG A 161 -4.17 7.85 -20.55
CA ARG A 161 -4.81 6.64 -21.13
C ARG A 161 -5.10 5.55 -20.11
N ASN A 162 -4.31 5.47 -19.05
CA ASN A 162 -4.47 4.46 -18.02
C ASN A 162 -4.08 5.01 -16.63
N PRO A 163 -4.96 5.78 -15.98
CA PRO A 163 -4.64 6.40 -14.68
C PRO A 163 -4.67 5.41 -13.52
N ILE A 164 -5.30 4.23 -13.71
CA ILE A 164 -5.41 3.20 -12.66
C ILE A 164 -4.22 2.25 -12.71
N GLY A 165 -3.73 1.86 -13.89
CA GLY A 165 -2.59 0.95 -14.00
C GLY A 165 -2.93 -0.43 -14.56
N VAL A 166 -2.05 -1.39 -14.32
CA VAL A 166 -2.08 -2.74 -14.89
C VAL A 166 -1.93 -3.78 -13.78
N ASN A 167 -2.82 -4.76 -13.70
CA ASN A 167 -2.69 -5.84 -12.73
C ASN A 167 -1.39 -6.62 -12.97
N ILE A 168 -0.71 -6.96 -11.88
CA ILE A 168 0.52 -7.75 -11.92
C ILE A 168 0.34 -9.09 -11.23
N ASP A 169 1.15 -10.06 -11.63
CA ASP A 169 1.40 -11.29 -10.91
C ASP A 169 2.70 -11.12 -10.09
N PRO A 170 2.62 -11.02 -8.73
CA PRO A 170 3.80 -10.83 -7.90
C PRO A 170 4.79 -11.99 -7.95
N ASP A 171 4.32 -13.24 -8.15
CA ASP A 171 5.22 -14.39 -8.30
C ASP A 171 6.01 -14.29 -9.62
N TYR A 172 5.36 -13.84 -10.69
CA TYR A 172 6.04 -13.64 -11.96
C TYR A 172 7.05 -12.49 -11.89
N LEU A 173 6.65 -11.36 -11.34
CA LEU A 173 7.53 -10.20 -11.18
C LEU A 173 8.76 -10.54 -10.33
N LEU A 174 8.58 -11.29 -9.23
CA LEU A 174 9.67 -11.81 -8.43
C LEU A 174 10.57 -12.78 -9.20
N SER A 175 10.00 -13.64 -10.04
CA SER A 175 10.82 -14.52 -10.88
C SER A 175 11.71 -13.74 -11.84
N ARG A 176 11.19 -12.66 -12.44
CA ARG A 176 11.97 -11.78 -13.33
C ARG A 176 13.09 -11.09 -12.57
N LEU A 177 12.79 -10.54 -11.39
CA LEU A 177 13.79 -9.91 -10.52
C LEU A 177 14.92 -10.89 -10.18
N ARG A 178 14.59 -12.12 -9.75
CA ARG A 178 15.57 -13.16 -9.41
C ARG A 178 16.39 -13.64 -10.60
N ASN A 179 15.87 -13.50 -11.81
CA ASN A 179 16.55 -13.82 -13.05
C ASN A 179 17.39 -12.63 -13.59
N GLY A 180 17.56 -11.56 -12.81
CA GLY A 180 18.45 -10.45 -13.14
C GLY A 180 17.81 -9.34 -13.98
N ALA A 181 16.48 -9.29 -14.10
CA ALA A 181 15.81 -8.16 -14.75
C ALA A 181 16.12 -6.85 -13.99
N THR A 182 16.36 -5.78 -14.73
CA THR A 182 16.70 -4.48 -14.15
C THR A 182 15.48 -3.80 -13.55
N HIS A 183 15.70 -2.82 -12.66
CA HIS A 183 14.59 -2.02 -12.13
C HIS A 183 13.81 -1.29 -13.25
N GLU A 184 14.52 -0.83 -14.30
CA GLU A 184 13.89 -0.18 -15.45
C GLU A 184 12.96 -1.12 -16.24
N GLU A 185 13.34 -2.39 -16.38
CA GLU A 185 12.50 -3.39 -17.03
C GLU A 185 11.30 -3.80 -16.17
N LEU A 186 11.45 -3.76 -14.85
CA LEU A 186 10.43 -4.19 -13.89
C LEU A 186 9.41 -3.10 -13.57
N ARG A 187 9.78 -1.82 -13.71
CA ARG A 187 8.84 -0.69 -13.54
C ARG A 187 7.88 -0.50 -14.72
N GLN A 188 8.18 -1.06 -15.89
CA GLN A 188 7.27 -1.05 -17.03
C GLN A 188 5.90 -1.62 -16.62
N ARG A 189 4.81 -0.95 -17.01
CA ARG A 189 3.46 -1.29 -16.50
C ARG A 189 3.06 -2.75 -16.69
N GLU A 190 3.46 -3.36 -17.80
CA GLU A 190 3.15 -4.74 -18.13
C GLU A 190 4.21 -5.74 -17.66
N ALA A 191 5.25 -5.31 -16.95
CA ALA A 191 6.37 -6.15 -16.52
C ALA A 191 5.96 -7.35 -15.65
N GLY A 192 4.86 -7.19 -14.91
CA GLY A 192 4.25 -8.22 -14.07
C GLY A 192 3.17 -9.05 -14.78
N THR A 193 2.89 -8.82 -16.06
CA THR A 193 1.96 -9.64 -16.85
C THR A 193 2.70 -10.86 -17.39
N ARG A 194 2.21 -12.07 -17.11
CA ARG A 194 2.80 -13.29 -17.65
C ARG A 194 2.67 -13.34 -19.18
N PRO A 195 3.67 -13.86 -19.92
CA PRO A 195 3.57 -14.11 -21.34
C PRO A 195 2.34 -14.96 -21.67
N GLY A 196 1.60 -14.58 -22.72
CA GLY A 196 0.38 -15.27 -23.15
C GLY A 196 -0.85 -15.03 -22.28
N ARG A 197 -0.78 -14.18 -21.25
CA ARG A 197 -1.96 -13.74 -20.48
C ARG A 197 -2.47 -12.38 -20.98
N PRO A 198 -3.78 -12.13 -20.95
CA PRO A 198 -4.32 -10.84 -21.29
C PRO A 198 -3.87 -9.78 -20.27
N VAL A 199 -3.53 -8.58 -20.77
CA VAL A 199 -3.26 -7.42 -19.93
C VAL A 199 -4.58 -6.90 -19.35
N ILE A 200 -4.71 -6.93 -18.03
CA ILE A 200 -5.86 -6.35 -17.32
C ILE A 200 -5.46 -4.94 -16.88
N ALA A 201 -6.00 -3.92 -17.55
CA ALA A 201 -5.59 -2.53 -17.38
C ALA A 201 -6.78 -1.59 -17.14
N ASN A 202 -6.48 -0.42 -16.57
CA ASN A 202 -7.42 0.68 -16.34
C ASN A 202 -8.67 0.18 -15.59
N LYS A 203 -9.88 0.63 -15.95
CA LYS A 203 -11.14 0.25 -15.31
C LYS A 203 -11.37 -1.27 -15.21
N LYS A 204 -10.72 -2.10 -16.05
CA LYS A 204 -10.83 -3.56 -15.97
C LYS A 204 -10.14 -4.16 -14.75
N THR A 205 -9.25 -3.41 -14.09
CA THR A 205 -8.61 -3.81 -12.83
C THR A 205 -9.55 -3.68 -11.63
N ILE A 206 -10.62 -2.87 -11.77
CA ILE A 206 -11.60 -2.61 -10.72
C ILE A 206 -12.68 -3.70 -10.75
N THR A 207 -12.82 -4.43 -9.65
CA THR A 207 -13.74 -5.55 -9.44
C THR A 207 -14.39 -5.41 -8.06
N PRO A 208 -15.47 -6.13 -7.73
CA PRO A 208 -16.03 -6.11 -6.39
C PRO A 208 -15.03 -6.47 -5.28
N LYS A 209 -13.99 -7.24 -5.59
CA LYS A 209 -12.92 -7.60 -4.67
C LYS A 209 -11.88 -6.49 -4.49
N THR A 210 -11.60 -5.72 -5.56
CA THR A 210 -10.59 -4.65 -5.56
C THR A 210 -11.18 -3.27 -5.23
N LEU A 211 -12.50 -3.12 -5.30
CA LEU A 211 -13.23 -2.02 -4.66
C LEU A 211 -13.25 -2.18 -3.16
#